data_AF-A0A6L7TFE0-F1
#
_entry.id   AF-A0A6L7TFE0-F1
#
_cell.length_a   1.000
_cell.length_b   1.000
_cell.length_c   1.000
_cell.angle_alpha   90.00
_cell.angle_beta   90.00
_cell.angle_gamma   90.00
#
_symmetry.space_group_name_H-M   'P 1'
#
loop_
_entity.id
_entity.type
_entity.pdbx_description
1 polymer ?
#
loop_
_entity_poly.entity_id
_entity_poly.type
_entity_poly.pdbx_seq_one_letter_code
_entity_poly.pdbx_strand_id
1 'polypeptide(L)'
;MRDVNLLILLLKEMSATDLGVIFVPFFGGASSEEQKRKHHAELLVDAGHAVWNDLDENMLRITNQGYDFLDAIEKSPEAKKQFFDLIKKGLMYADAAQRIIEYMQSIT
;
A
#
# COMPACT_ATOMS: atom_id res chain seq x y z
N MET A 1 -9.12 -9.23 0.07
CA MET A 1 -8.24 -9.94 -0.90
C MET A 1 -7.83 -9.05 -2.06
N ARG A 2 -8.69 -8.14 -2.55
CA ARG A 2 -8.32 -7.18 -3.61
C ARG A 2 -7.27 -6.14 -3.18
N ASP A 3 -7.30 -5.69 -1.92
CA ASP A 3 -6.45 -4.60 -1.42
C ASP A 3 -4.96 -5.00 -1.25
N VAL A 4 -4.70 -6.19 -0.69
CA VAL A 4 -3.31 -6.68 -0.53
C VAL A 4 -2.66 -7.02 -1.88
N ASN A 5 -3.47 -7.38 -2.88
CA ASN A 5 -2.98 -7.55 -4.25
C ASN A 5 -2.54 -6.22 -4.85
N LEU A 6 -3.14 -5.10 -4.45
CA LEU A 6 -2.79 -3.78 -4.95
C LEU A 6 -1.45 -3.29 -4.36
N LEU A 7 -1.15 -3.55 -3.08
CA LEU A 7 0.17 -3.24 -2.49
C LEU A 7 1.31 -3.92 -3.26
N ILE A 8 1.18 -5.23 -3.50
CA ILE A 8 2.18 -6.01 -4.22
C ILE A 8 2.24 -5.58 -5.69
N LEU A 9 1.11 -5.22 -6.29
CA LEU A 9 1.07 -4.71 -7.66
C LEU A 9 1.87 -3.41 -7.78
N LEU A 10 1.67 -2.44 -6.88
CA LEU A 10 2.41 -1.18 -6.91
C LEU A 10 3.92 -1.41 -6.75
N LEU A 11 4.34 -2.29 -5.84
CA LEU A 11 5.75 -2.66 -5.68
C LEU A 11 6.33 -3.31 -6.94
N LYS A 12 5.57 -4.21 -7.58
CA LYS A 12 5.97 -4.84 -8.85
C LYS A 12 6.10 -3.82 -9.96
N GLU A 13 5.13 -2.92 -10.11
CA GLU A 13 5.17 -1.87 -11.13
C GLU A 13 6.38 -0.96 -10.95
N MET A 14 6.67 -0.51 -9.72
CA MET A 14 7.89 0.25 -9.42
C MET A 14 9.14 -0.55 -9.79
N SER A 15 9.25 -1.80 -9.31
CA SER A 15 10.41 -2.66 -9.57
C SER A 15 10.67 -2.94 -11.05
N ALA A 16 9.63 -2.84 -11.89
CA ALA A 16 9.71 -3.09 -13.32
C ALA A 16 10.23 -1.88 -14.11
N THR A 17 10.36 -0.72 -13.48
CA THR A 17 10.93 0.48 -14.10
C THR A 17 12.42 0.59 -13.81
N ASP A 18 13.19 1.13 -14.75
CA ASP A 18 14.64 1.30 -14.61
C ASP A 18 15.03 2.21 -13.44
N LEU A 19 14.14 3.10 -13.02
CA LEU A 19 14.36 4.04 -11.92
C LEU A 19 13.72 3.60 -10.60
N GLY A 20 12.93 2.52 -10.60
CA GLY A 20 12.18 2.09 -9.42
C GLY A 20 11.02 3.04 -9.05
N VAL A 21 10.41 3.73 -10.01
CA VAL A 21 9.43 4.81 -9.75
C VAL A 21 8.16 4.63 -10.59
N ILE A 22 6.99 4.92 -10.01
CA ILE A 22 5.72 5.02 -10.73
C ILE A 22 5.03 6.35 -10.45
N PHE A 23 4.13 6.73 -11.35
CA PHE A 23 3.24 7.87 -11.17
C PHE A 23 1.95 7.46 -10.46
N VAL A 24 1.59 8.17 -9.39
CA VAL A 24 0.38 8.01 -8.58
C VAL A 24 -0.27 9.40 -8.45
N PRO A 25 -1.33 9.72 -9.22
CA PRO A 25 -1.88 11.08 -9.30
C PRO A 25 -2.60 11.54 -8.01
N PHE A 26 -2.39 12.80 -7.62
CA PHE A 26 -3.00 13.47 -6.45
C PHE A 26 -4.08 14.52 -6.79
N PHE A 27 -4.56 14.59 -8.03
CA PHE A 27 -5.46 15.67 -8.46
C PHE A 27 -6.85 15.62 -7.80
N GLY A 28 -7.40 16.80 -7.51
CA GLY A 28 -8.80 16.96 -7.12
C GLY A 28 -9.72 16.49 -8.25
N GLY A 29 -10.50 15.43 -7.99
CA GLY A 29 -11.31 14.75 -9.00
C GLY A 29 -10.90 13.31 -9.31
N ALA A 30 -9.91 12.77 -8.58
CA ALA A 30 -9.50 11.37 -8.68
C ALA A 30 -10.70 10.41 -8.56
N SER A 31 -10.76 9.45 -9.48
CA SER A 31 -11.70 8.33 -9.46
C SER A 31 -11.52 7.49 -8.19
N SER A 32 -12.54 6.69 -7.85
CA SER A 32 -12.49 5.80 -6.68
C SER A 32 -11.31 4.82 -6.72
N GLU A 33 -10.86 4.41 -7.92
CA GLU A 33 -9.70 3.54 -8.08
C GLU A 33 -8.37 4.27 -7.90
N GLU A 34 -8.27 5.53 -8.34
CA GLU A 34 -7.09 6.37 -8.09
C GLU A 34 -6.95 6.70 -6.61
N GLN A 35 -8.06 6.99 -5.92
CA GLN A 35 -8.07 7.20 -4.47
C GLN A 35 -7.62 5.94 -3.71
N LYS A 36 -8.03 4.75 -4.16
CA LYS A 36 -7.54 3.49 -3.59
C LYS A 36 -6.05 3.30 -3.83
N ARG A 37 -5.55 3.53 -5.05
CA ARG A 37 -4.10 3.43 -5.34
C ARG A 37 -3.30 4.37 -4.46
N LYS A 38 -3.75 5.63 -4.31
CA LYS A 38 -3.12 6.60 -3.42
C LYS A 38 -3.06 6.09 -1.98
N HIS A 39 -4.19 5.64 -1.43
CA HIS A 39 -4.23 5.10 -0.07
C HIS A 39 -3.24 3.94 0.12
N HIS A 40 -3.13 3.06 -0.88
CA HIS A 40 -2.19 1.93 -0.82
C HIS A 40 -0.73 2.37 -0.96
N ALA A 41 -0.45 3.42 -1.74
CA ALA A 41 0.86 4.03 -1.80
C ALA A 41 1.26 4.63 -0.45
N GLU A 42 0.35 5.34 0.23
CA GLU A 42 0.57 5.86 1.59
C GLU A 42 0.91 4.73 2.57
N LEU A 43 0.18 3.62 2.54
CA LEU A 43 0.49 2.44 3.38
C LEU A 43 1.88 1.85 3.11
N LEU A 44 2.36 1.86 1.86
CA LEU A 44 3.71 1.41 1.52
C LEU A 44 4.78 2.37 2.05
N VAL A 45 4.49 3.68 2.05
CA VAL A 45 5.38 4.71 2.60
C VAL A 45 5.47 4.60 4.11
N ASP A 46 4.33 4.49 4.80
CA ASP A 46 4.28 4.33 6.25
C ASP A 46 5.01 3.06 6.72
N ALA A 47 4.98 2.00 5.90
CA ALA A 47 5.70 0.75 6.15
C ALA A 47 7.19 0.78 5.75
N GLY A 48 7.67 1.86 5.12
CA GLY A 48 9.06 2.02 4.68
C GLY A 48 9.44 1.27 3.41
N HIS A 49 8.48 0.68 2.69
CA HIS A 49 8.71 -0.05 1.45
C HIS A 49 8.75 0.86 0.21
N ALA A 50 8.23 2.08 0.33
CA ALA A 50 8.27 3.10 -0.71
C ALA A 50 8.52 4.48 -0.10
N VAL A 51 8.86 5.46 -0.91
CA VAL A 51 9.00 6.88 -0.55
C VAL A 51 8.44 7.75 -1.66
N TRP A 52 7.80 8.86 -1.29
CA TRP A 52 7.44 9.91 -2.24
C TRP A 52 8.71 10.61 -2.74
N ASN A 53 8.74 10.96 -4.01
CA ASN A 53 9.85 11.68 -4.59
C ASN A 53 9.79 13.16 -4.20
N ASP A 54 10.88 13.69 -3.67
CA ASP A 54 10.98 15.09 -3.25
C ASP A 54 10.79 16.09 -4.42
N LEU A 55 11.01 15.65 -5.66
CA LEU A 55 10.88 16.47 -6.86
C LEU A 55 9.45 16.47 -7.45
N ASP A 56 8.65 15.45 -7.16
CA ASP A 56 7.27 15.33 -7.63
C ASP A 56 6.46 14.47 -6.65
N GLU A 57 5.51 15.09 -5.96
CA GLU A 57 4.63 14.45 -4.98
C GLU A 57 3.77 13.32 -5.56
N ASN A 58 3.63 13.25 -6.89
CA ASN A 58 2.92 12.18 -7.58
C ASN A 58 3.83 11.00 -7.94
N MET A 59 5.14 11.07 -7.67
CA MET A 59 6.07 10.01 -8.03
C MET A 59 6.41 9.19 -6.79
N LEU A 60 6.05 7.90 -6.83
CA LEU A 60 6.33 6.95 -5.77
C LEU A 60 7.53 6.09 -6.16
N ARG A 61 8.55 6.03 -5.31
CA ARG A 61 9.77 5.25 -5.53
C ARG A 61 9.86 4.10 -4.52
N ILE A 62 10.26 2.92 -4.99
CA ILE A 62 10.51 1.77 -4.13
C ILE A 62 11.83 1.93 -3.36
N THR A 63 11.85 1.50 -2.10
CA THR A 63 13.07 1.48 -1.27
C THR A 63 13.79 0.13 -1.38
N ASN A 64 15.03 0.05 -0.87
CA ASN A 64 15.73 -1.25 -0.76
C ASN A 64 14.93 -2.25 0.08
N GLN A 65 14.30 -1.80 1.17
CA GLN A 65 13.40 -2.63 1.98
C GLN A 65 12.17 -3.09 1.18
N GLY A 66 11.68 -2.28 0.24
CA GLY A 66 10.64 -2.67 -0.71
C GLY A 66 11.09 -3.79 -1.66
N TYR A 67 12.32 -3.70 -2.19
CA TYR A 67 12.91 -4.76 -3.02
C TYR A 67 13.12 -6.06 -2.23
N ASP A 68 13.71 -5.99 -1.04
CA ASP A 68 13.94 -7.16 -0.18
C ASP A 68 12.62 -7.85 0.16
N PHE A 69 11.59 -7.06 0.43
CA PHE A 69 10.25 -7.55 0.70
C PHE A 69 9.60 -8.22 -0.53
N LEU A 70 9.74 -7.62 -1.71
CA LEU A 70 9.23 -8.19 -2.96
C LEU A 70 9.92 -9.54 -3.27
N ASP A 71 11.24 -9.58 -3.14
CA ASP A 71 12.06 -10.77 -3.34
C ASP A 71 11.68 -11.90 -2.36
N ALA A 72 11.46 -11.58 -1.08
CA ALA A 72 11.01 -12.53 -0.07
C ALA A 72 9.65 -13.16 -0.40
N ILE A 73 8.72 -12.36 -0.94
CA ILE A 73 7.39 -12.84 -1.36
C ILE A 73 7.47 -13.73 -2.60
N GLU A 74 8.37 -13.42 -3.54
CA GLU A 74 8.53 -14.19 -4.78
C GLU A 74 9.23 -15.53 -4.55
N LYS A 75 10.19 -15.56 -3.62
CA LYS A 75 10.96 -16.77 -3.28
C LYS A 75 10.23 -17.72 -2.34
N SER A 76 9.19 -17.28 -1.62
CA SER A 76 8.47 -18.12 -0.65
C SER A 76 6.95 -18.00 -0.75
N PRO A 77 6.27 -19.02 -1.32
CA PRO A 77 4.81 -19.13 -1.31
C PRO A 77 4.21 -19.10 0.10
N GLU A 78 4.90 -19.70 1.10
CA GLU A 78 4.51 -19.62 2.51
C GLU A 78 4.63 -18.21 3.09
N ALA A 79 5.73 -17.49 2.85
CA ALA A 79 5.90 -16.12 3.33
C ALA A 79 4.86 -15.18 2.73
N LYS A 80 4.57 -15.37 1.43
CA LYS A 80 3.46 -14.69 0.75
C LYS A 80 2.15 -14.92 1.50
N LYS A 81 1.78 -16.17 1.76
CA LYS A 81 0.54 -16.53 2.47
C LYS A 81 0.48 -15.95 3.89
N GLN A 82 1.55 -16.08 4.67
CA GLN A 82 1.61 -15.57 6.04
C GLN A 82 1.50 -14.03 6.09
N PHE A 83 2.15 -13.34 5.16
CA PHE A 83 2.03 -11.90 5.03
C PHE A 83 0.61 -11.46 4.65
N PHE A 84 0.00 -12.13 3.66
CA PHE A 84 -1.41 -11.88 3.31
C PHE A 84 -2.36 -12.07 4.50
N ASP A 85 -2.11 -13.08 5.32
CA ASP A 85 -2.92 -13.32 6.52
C ASP A 85 -2.65 -12.27 7.62
N LEU A 86 -1.42 -11.77 7.74
CA LEU A 86 -1.07 -10.70 8.67
C LEU A 86 -1.74 -9.37 8.27
N ILE A 87 -1.66 -8.98 6.99
CA ILE A 87 -2.32 -7.76 6.50
C ILE A 87 -3.84 -7.89 6.59
N LYS A 88 -4.42 -9.05 6.26
CA LYS A 88 -5.87 -9.27 6.45
C LYS A 88 -6.28 -9.03 7.90
N LYS A 89 -5.52 -9.56 8.86
CA LYS A 89 -5.79 -9.34 10.29
C LYS A 89 -5.66 -7.86 10.63
N GLY A 90 -4.59 -7.19 10.20
CA GLY A 90 -4.39 -5.75 10.42
C GLY A 90 -5.54 -4.89 9.87
N LEU A 91 -5.98 -5.15 8.63
CA LEU A 91 -7.11 -4.46 8.00
C LEU A 91 -8.43 -4.74 8.74
N MET A 92 -8.65 -5.97 9.21
CA MET A 92 -9.83 -6.29 10.03
C MET A 92 -9.83 -5.52 11.36
N TYR A 93 -8.67 -5.35 12.00
CA TYR A 93 -8.55 -4.56 13.21
C TYR A 93 -8.78 -3.06 12.96
N ALA A 94 -8.29 -2.53 11.84
CA ALA A 94 -8.52 -1.15 11.44
C ALA A 94 -10.01 -0.87 11.15
N ASP A 95 -10.69 -1.73 10.39
CA ASP A 95 -12.14 -1.62 10.12
C ASP A 95 -12.96 -1.72 11.42
N ALA A 96 -12.59 -2.64 12.32
CA ALA A 96 -13.22 -2.74 13.62
C ALA A 96 -13.03 -1.46 14.47
N ALA A 97 -11.83 -0.88 14.47
CA ALA A 97 -11.54 0.37 15.18
C ALA A 97 -12.34 1.55 14.59
N GLN A 98 -12.42 1.65 13.26
CA GLN A 98 -13.21 2.67 12.57
C GLN A 98 -14.68 2.62 12.97
N ARG A 99 -15.30 1.42 12.95
CA ARG A 99 -16.70 1.23 13.36
C ARG A 99 -16.96 1.59 14.81
N ILE A 100 -16.00 1.34 15.70
CA ILE A 100 -16.10 1.73 17.12
C ILE A 100 -16.07 3.26 17.24
N ILE A 101 -15.21 3.95 16.49
CA ILE A 101 -15.14 5.42 16.48
C ILE A 101 -16.44 6.01 15.95
N GLU A 102 -16.96 5.51 14.85
CA GLU A 102 -18.24 5.95 14.26
C GLU A 102 -19.42 5.72 15.23
N TYR A 103 -19.45 4.56 15.88
CA TYR A 103 -20.44 4.28 16.93
C TYR A 103 -20.32 5.28 18.09
N MET A 104 -19.11 5.52 18.60
CA MET A 104 -18.87 6.48 19.68
C MET A 104 -19.31 7.90 19.31
N GLN A 105 -19.09 8.32 18.07
CA GLN A 105 -19.53 9.63 17.58
C GLN A 105 -21.06 9.71 17.43
N SER A 106 -21.75 8.60 17.17
CA SER A 106 -23.21 8.58 17.00
C SER A 106 -24.00 8.68 18.32
N ILE A 107 -23.35 8.47 19.47
CA ILE A 107 -23.94 8.49 20.81
C ILE A 107 -23.53 9.71 21.65
N THR A 108 -22.76 10.63 21.06
CA THR A 108 -22.43 11.97 21.59
C THR A 108 -23.14 13.05 20.77
#